data_AF-A0A3B1KE73-F1
#
_entry.id   AF-A0A3B1KE73-F1
#
_cell.length_a   1.000
_cell.length_b   1.000
_cell.length_c   1.000
_cell.angle_alpha   90.00
_cell.angle_beta   90.00
_cell.angle_gamma   90.00
#
_symmetry.space_group_name_H-M   'P 1'
#
loop_
_entity.id
_entity.type
_entity.pdbx_description
1 polymer ?
#
loop_
_entity_poly.entity_id
_entity_poly.type
_entity_poly.pdbx_seq_one_letter_code
_entity_poly.pdbx_strand_id
1 'polypeptide(L)'
;LGRCIYFGHIVVLIIGTQTLFEQSPLRTFHLIVKKPGFNNQSVARAACRENYTDLVTVCSEEENTALINLINSNVWIGLQRSQFSSKWSNGDEVTFSALTGSCGPKPCCAAMKTDASWESPPCTEKRNFMCYKQGKY
;
A
#
# COMPACT_ATOMS: atom_id res chain seq x y z
N LEU A 1 8.03 10.42 11.88
CA LEU A 1 7.62 9.09 11.36
C LEU A 1 6.41 9.29 10.45
N GLY A 2 6.59 9.15 9.15
CA GLY A 2 5.51 9.26 8.17
C GLY A 2 4.62 8.01 8.20
N ARG A 3 3.58 8.05 9.02
CA ARG A 3 2.44 7.11 8.97
C ARG A 3 1.46 7.61 7.90
N CYS A 4 0.47 6.83 7.49
CA CYS A 4 -0.71 7.30 6.73
C CYS A 4 -1.46 8.44 7.46
N ILE A 5 -0.85 9.62 7.53
CA ILE A 5 -1.45 10.88 7.90
C ILE A 5 -1.54 11.60 6.58
N TYR A 6 -2.74 11.68 6.02
CA TYR A 6 -3.00 12.62 4.95
C TYR A 6 -2.51 14.00 5.41
N PHE A 7 -1.40 14.46 4.87
CA PHE A 7 -1.20 15.89 4.69
C PHE A 7 -1.74 16.22 3.30
N GLY A 8 -3.07 16.11 3.18
CA GLY A 8 -3.77 17.05 2.33
C GLY A 8 -3.42 18.43 2.88
N HIS A 9 -2.79 19.25 2.04
CA HIS A 9 -2.29 20.58 2.34
C HIS A 9 -0.91 20.62 3.02
N ILE A 10 0.04 21.17 2.26
CA ILE A 10 1.28 21.79 2.74
C ILE A 10 0.96 22.60 3.99
N VAL A 11 1.59 22.29 5.12
CA VAL A 11 1.51 23.16 6.31
C VAL A 11 2.53 24.28 6.11
N VAL A 12 2.03 25.48 5.82
CA VAL A 12 2.86 26.68 5.77
C VAL A 12 2.93 27.26 7.18
N LEU A 13 4.06 27.11 7.85
CA LEU A 13 4.33 27.81 9.11
C LEU A 13 5.08 29.10 8.79
N ILE A 14 4.46 30.23 9.11
CA ILE A 14 5.10 31.54 9.05
C ILE A 14 5.75 31.79 10.42
N ILE A 15 7.08 31.67 10.50
CA ILE A 15 7.86 32.06 11.68
C ILE A 15 8.57 33.36 11.32
N GLY A 16 7.97 34.49 11.70
CA GLY A 16 8.46 35.80 11.30
C GLY A 16 8.35 36.02 9.78
N THR A 17 9.46 36.39 9.13
CA THR A 17 9.52 36.61 7.67
C THR A 17 9.94 35.37 6.88
N GLN A 18 10.17 34.23 7.54
CA GLN A 18 10.58 32.99 6.88
C GLN A 18 9.38 32.04 6.68
N THR A 19 9.25 31.55 5.45
CA THR A 19 8.32 30.48 5.08
C THR A 19 9.07 29.15 5.18
N LEU A 20 8.74 28.32 6.16
CA LEU A 20 9.27 26.96 6.23
C LEU A 20 8.33 26.01 5.49
N PHE A 21 8.87 25.28 4.51
CA PHE A 21 8.17 24.19 3.82
C PHE A 21 8.55 22.86 4.49
N GLU A 22 7.65 22.28 5.28
CA GLU A 22 7.80 20.89 5.69
C GLU A 22 7.32 20.00 4.53
N GLN A 23 8.25 19.63 3.64
CA GLN A 23 7.94 18.76 2.51
C GLN A 23 7.50 17.39 3.04
N SER A 24 6.21 17.04 3.02
CA SER A 24 5.81 15.66 3.28
C SER A 24 6.61 14.73 2.35
N PRO A 25 7.23 13.64 2.84
CA PRO A 25 8.08 12.85 1.97
C PRO A 25 7.17 12.18 0.94
N LEU A 26 7.34 12.53 -0.34
CA LEU A 26 6.52 11.99 -1.42
C LEU A 26 6.73 10.47 -1.47
N ARG A 27 5.63 9.71 -1.53
CA ARG A 27 5.64 8.27 -1.80
C ARG A 27 5.63 8.05 -3.30
N THR A 28 6.51 7.18 -3.79
CA THR A 28 6.51 6.71 -5.19
C THR A 28 6.06 5.27 -5.25
N PHE A 29 5.27 4.92 -6.27
CA PHE A 29 4.64 3.60 -6.41
C PHE A 29 5.19 2.86 -7.62
N HIS A 30 5.41 1.56 -7.47
CA HIS A 30 6.07 0.73 -8.47
C HIS A 30 5.32 -0.60 -8.63
N LEU A 31 4.84 -0.90 -9.86
CA LEU A 31 4.33 -2.22 -10.19
C LEU A 31 5.50 -3.16 -10.49
N ILE A 32 5.55 -4.30 -9.80
CA ILE A 32 6.55 -5.33 -10.02
C ILE A 32 5.88 -6.54 -10.68
N VAL A 33 6.29 -6.81 -11.92
CA VAL A 33 5.89 -7.99 -12.68
C VAL A 33 6.99 -9.05 -12.57
N LYS A 34 6.70 -10.16 -11.88
CA LYS A 34 7.63 -11.30 -11.77
C LYS A 34 7.11 -12.50 -12.55
N LYS A 35 8.03 -13.38 -12.98
CA LYS A 35 7.67 -14.66 -13.60
C LYS A 35 6.72 -15.46 -12.68
N PRO A 36 5.69 -16.12 -13.23
CA PRO A 36 4.73 -16.89 -12.44
C PRO A 36 5.43 -17.99 -11.62
N GLY A 37 5.06 -18.11 -10.34
CA GLY A 37 5.49 -19.21 -9.45
C GLY A 37 6.06 -18.80 -8.09
N PHE A 38 6.62 -17.59 -7.93
CA PHE A 38 7.40 -17.24 -6.72
C PHE A 38 6.84 -16.09 -5.87
N ASN A 39 5.73 -15.48 -6.27
CA ASN A 39 5.23 -14.20 -5.75
C ASN A 39 3.98 -14.36 -4.86
N ASN A 40 4.10 -15.13 -3.77
CA ASN A 40 3.13 -15.05 -2.67
C ASN A 40 3.32 -13.72 -1.90
N GLN A 41 2.36 -13.29 -1.08
CA GLN A 41 2.41 -11.95 -0.48
C GLN A 41 3.66 -11.75 0.40
N SER A 42 4.11 -12.78 1.12
CA SER A 42 5.30 -12.71 1.98
C SER A 42 6.58 -12.52 1.17
N VAL A 43 6.74 -13.22 0.05
CA VAL A 43 7.88 -13.05 -0.86
C VAL A 43 7.81 -11.70 -1.56
N ALA A 44 6.61 -11.25 -1.96
CA ALA A 44 6.41 -9.92 -2.53
C ALA A 44 6.83 -8.82 -1.55
N ARG A 45 6.45 -8.94 -0.27
CA ARG A 45 6.89 -8.02 0.79
C ARG A 45 8.40 -8.00 0.97
N ALA A 46 9.03 -9.16 1.02
CA ALA A 46 10.48 -9.26 1.12
C ALA A 46 11.16 -8.56 -0.07
N ALA A 47 10.70 -8.83 -1.29
CA ALA A 47 11.22 -8.18 -2.50
C ALA A 47 11.02 -6.66 -2.51
N CYS A 48 9.89 -6.16 -1.98
CA CYS A 48 9.73 -4.71 -1.82
C CYS A 48 10.73 -4.14 -0.82
N ARG A 49 10.98 -4.82 0.31
CA ARG A 49 11.92 -4.34 1.34
C ARG A 49 13.39 -4.43 0.93
N GLU A 50 13.72 -5.18 -0.11
CA GLU A 50 15.08 -5.22 -0.67
C GLU A 50 15.45 -3.91 -1.40
N ASN A 51 14.52 -3.28 -2.11
CA ASN A 51 14.81 -2.14 -3.01
C ASN A 51 13.93 -0.89 -2.77
N TYR A 52 12.85 -1.04 -2.02
CA TYR A 52 11.82 -0.04 -1.73
C TYR A 52 11.54 -0.01 -0.22
N THR A 53 10.43 0.60 0.20
CA THR A 53 10.05 0.70 1.61
C THR A 53 9.24 -0.51 2.06
N ASP A 54 8.09 -0.79 1.43
CA ASP A 54 7.25 -1.97 1.71
C ASP A 54 6.29 -2.20 0.52
N LEU A 55 5.41 -3.20 0.63
CA LEU A 55 4.21 -3.30 -0.20
C LEU A 55 3.34 -2.04 -0.03
N VAL A 56 2.63 -1.65 -1.09
CA VAL A 56 1.77 -0.47 -1.06
C VAL A 56 0.77 -0.51 0.09
N THR A 57 0.81 0.54 0.91
CA THR A 57 -0.23 0.92 1.85
C THR A 57 -1.07 2.00 1.20
N VAL A 58 -2.40 1.83 1.17
CA VAL A 58 -3.30 2.79 0.55
C VAL A 58 -4.00 3.58 1.66
N CYS A 59 -3.79 4.90 1.67
CA CYS A 59 -4.30 5.74 2.76
C CYS A 59 -5.66 6.39 2.42
N SER A 60 -6.11 6.31 1.16
CA SER A 60 -7.16 7.16 0.61
C SER A 60 -7.87 6.58 -0.60
N GLU A 61 -9.09 7.05 -0.88
CA GLU A 61 -9.78 6.78 -2.14
C GLU A 61 -9.06 7.41 -3.35
N GLU A 62 -8.49 8.61 -3.22
CA GLU A 62 -7.78 9.27 -4.32
C GLU A 62 -6.51 8.50 -4.72
N GLU A 63 -5.67 8.11 -3.75
CA GLU A 63 -4.52 7.24 -3.99
C GLU A 63 -4.96 5.90 -4.58
N ASN A 64 -6.01 5.28 -4.05
CA ASN A 64 -6.52 4.02 -4.57
C ASN A 64 -6.89 4.13 -6.07
N THR A 65 -7.59 5.20 -6.43
CA THR A 65 -8.00 5.50 -7.80
C THR A 65 -6.80 5.86 -8.69
N ALA A 66 -5.77 6.50 -8.14
CA ALA A 66 -4.55 6.76 -8.90
C ALA A 66 -3.76 5.48 -9.18
N LEU A 67 -3.70 4.55 -8.21
CA LEU A 67 -2.93 3.31 -8.31
C LEU A 67 -3.48 2.35 -9.37
N ILE A 68 -4.80 2.35 -9.64
CA ILE A 68 -5.36 1.45 -10.66
C ILE A 68 -4.82 1.73 -12.08
N ASN A 69 -4.38 2.96 -12.36
CA ASN A 69 -3.78 3.32 -13.64
C ASN A 69 -2.40 2.67 -13.86
N LEU A 70 -1.79 2.12 -12.79
CA LEU A 70 -0.49 1.46 -12.86
C LEU A 70 -0.60 -0.05 -13.08
N ILE A 71 -1.80 -0.63 -12.99
CA ILE A 71 -1.99 -2.09 -12.98
C ILE A 71 -2.85 -2.57 -14.14
N ASN A 72 -2.55 -3.78 -14.61
CA ASN A 72 -3.27 -4.47 -15.67
C ASN A 72 -3.79 -5.86 -15.24
N SER A 73 -3.61 -6.18 -13.96
CA SER A 73 -3.94 -7.45 -13.32
C SER A 73 -4.12 -7.21 -11.83
N ASN A 74 -4.67 -8.18 -11.11
CA ASN A 74 -4.86 -8.04 -9.67
C ASN A 74 -3.52 -8.21 -8.94
N VAL A 75 -3.18 -7.26 -8.07
CA VAL A 75 -1.84 -7.16 -7.47
C VAL A 75 -1.86 -7.20 -5.95
N TRP A 76 -0.82 -7.76 -5.34
CA TRP A 76 -0.65 -7.69 -3.90
C TRP A 76 -0.41 -6.26 -3.40
N ILE A 77 -1.10 -5.92 -2.32
CA ILE A 77 -0.87 -4.73 -1.49
C ILE A 77 -0.53 -5.17 -0.06
N GLY A 78 -0.13 -4.21 0.79
CA GLY A 78 0.43 -4.47 2.12
C GLY A 78 -0.57 -4.93 3.18
N LEU A 79 -1.87 -5.01 2.87
CA LEU A 79 -2.89 -5.33 3.87
C LEU A 79 -2.94 -6.84 4.14
N GLN A 80 -2.75 -7.20 5.41
CA GLN A 80 -2.89 -8.56 5.92
C GLN A 80 -4.11 -8.64 6.83
N ARG A 81 -4.83 -9.75 6.76
CA ARG A 81 -6.12 -9.90 7.43
C ARG A 81 -6.27 -11.27 8.10
N SER A 82 -7.03 -11.27 9.18
CA SER A 82 -7.63 -12.46 9.82
C SER A 82 -9.11 -12.20 10.06
N GLN A 83 -9.82 -13.15 10.67
CA GLN A 83 -11.24 -13.01 10.99
C GLN A 83 -11.55 -11.75 11.83
N PHE A 84 -10.61 -11.30 12.67
CA PHE A 84 -10.84 -10.23 13.65
C PHE A 84 -9.86 -9.05 13.53
N SER A 85 -8.93 -9.08 12.57
CA SER A 85 -7.88 -8.06 12.49
C SER A 85 -7.50 -7.77 11.05
N SER A 86 -7.20 -6.50 10.78
CA SER A 86 -6.61 -6.02 9.53
C SER A 86 -5.44 -5.12 9.89
N LYS A 87 -4.29 -5.32 9.24
CA LYS A 87 -3.08 -4.54 9.50
C LYS A 87 -2.26 -4.32 8.24
N TRP A 88 -1.72 -3.13 8.07
CA TRP A 88 -0.75 -2.88 7.02
C TRP A 88 0.62 -3.46 7.37
N SER A 89 1.33 -3.93 6.36
CA SER A 89 2.66 -4.55 6.49
C SER A 89 3.73 -3.55 6.95
N ASN A 90 3.51 -2.26 6.73
CA ASN A 90 4.38 -1.18 7.21
C ASN A 90 4.10 -0.79 8.68
N GLY A 91 3.04 -1.33 9.30
CA GLY A 91 2.64 -1.05 10.68
C GLY A 91 1.68 0.13 10.85
N ASP A 92 1.22 0.74 9.76
CA ASP A 92 0.20 1.78 9.80
C ASP A 92 -1.18 1.21 10.16
N GLU A 93 -2.01 2.10 10.70
CA GLU A 93 -3.41 1.82 10.96
C GLU A 93 -4.21 1.81 9.65
N VAL A 94 -5.25 0.98 9.61
CA VAL A 94 -6.12 0.89 8.43
C VAL A 94 -7.14 2.02 8.50
N THR A 95 -6.84 3.15 7.86
CA THR A 95 -7.72 4.33 7.80
C THR A 95 -8.66 4.32 6.59
N PHE A 96 -8.29 3.59 5.54
CA PHE A 96 -9.06 3.43 4.32
C PHE A 96 -9.08 1.96 3.89
N SER A 97 -10.20 1.51 3.34
CA SER A 97 -10.37 0.15 2.84
C SER A 97 -11.40 0.08 1.73
N ALA A 98 -11.00 -0.47 0.57
CA ALA A 98 -11.90 -0.81 -0.54
C ALA A 98 -12.21 -2.32 -0.62
N LEU A 99 -12.15 -3.03 0.51
CA LEU A 99 -12.33 -4.48 0.59
C LEU A 99 -13.73 -4.93 0.18
N THR A 100 -13.76 -5.99 -0.62
CA THR A 100 -14.95 -6.76 -0.96
C THR A 100 -14.81 -8.17 -0.38
N GLY A 101 -15.89 -8.67 0.22
CA GLY A 101 -15.94 -9.99 0.84
C GLY A 101 -15.28 -10.09 2.22
N SER A 102 -15.37 -11.29 2.78
CA SER A 102 -14.85 -11.64 4.11
C SER A 102 -13.75 -12.69 3.99
N CYS A 103 -12.88 -12.71 5.00
CA CYS A 103 -11.96 -13.81 5.19
C CYS A 103 -12.61 -14.87 6.05
N GLY A 104 -12.43 -16.13 5.65
CA GLY A 104 -12.84 -17.25 6.47
C GLY A 104 -11.97 -17.40 7.73
N PRO A 105 -11.97 -18.58 8.37
CA PRO A 105 -11.19 -18.83 9.58
C PRO A 105 -9.66 -18.78 9.35
N LYS A 106 -9.20 -18.87 8.10
CA LYS A 106 -7.79 -18.79 7.74
C LYS A 106 -7.39 -17.34 7.42
N PRO A 107 -6.15 -16.92 7.77
CA PRO A 107 -5.62 -15.63 7.34
C PRO A 107 -5.62 -15.49 5.82
N CYS A 108 -5.87 -14.28 5.37
CA CYS A 108 -5.99 -13.89 3.97
C CYS A 108 -5.17 -12.61 3.76
N CYS A 109 -4.89 -12.31 2.50
CA CYS A 109 -4.12 -11.15 2.10
C CYS A 109 -4.97 -10.31 1.14
N ALA A 110 -4.77 -8.99 1.13
CA ALA A 110 -5.51 -8.15 0.20
C ALA A 110 -4.77 -8.03 -1.13
N ALA A 111 -5.53 -8.15 -2.22
CA ALA A 111 -5.08 -7.80 -3.56
C ALA A 111 -5.98 -6.72 -4.15
N MET A 112 -5.38 -5.71 -4.76
CA MET A 112 -6.09 -4.65 -5.47
C MET A 112 -6.45 -5.14 -6.87
N LYS A 113 -7.71 -4.94 -7.27
CA LYS A 113 -8.22 -5.23 -8.61
C LYS A 113 -8.16 -3.98 -9.49
N THR A 114 -8.30 -4.17 -10.79
CA THR A 114 -8.31 -3.09 -11.78
C THR A 114 -9.54 -2.17 -11.68
N ASP A 115 -10.57 -2.55 -10.93
CA ASP A 115 -11.79 -1.77 -10.66
C ASP A 115 -11.71 -0.95 -9.36
N ALA A 116 -10.50 -0.78 -8.81
CA ALA A 116 -10.19 -0.12 -7.54
C ALA A 116 -10.70 -0.81 -6.27
N SER A 117 -11.49 -1.89 -6.38
CA SER A 117 -11.87 -2.66 -5.21
C SER A 117 -10.83 -3.73 -4.87
N TRP A 118 -10.82 -4.16 -3.62
CA TRP A 118 -9.84 -5.11 -3.11
C TRP A 118 -10.50 -6.45 -2.83
N GLU A 119 -9.84 -7.55 -3.20
CA GLU A 119 -10.25 -8.91 -2.86
C GLU A 119 -9.39 -9.45 -1.71
N SER A 120 -9.82 -10.54 -1.08
CA SER A 120 -9.11 -11.19 0.04
C SER A 120 -8.72 -12.64 -0.22
N PRO A 121 -7.87 -12.91 -1.24
CA PRO A 121 -7.43 -14.27 -1.57
C PRO A 121 -6.51 -14.88 -0.50
N PRO A 122 -6.31 -16.21 -0.53
CA PRO A 122 -5.25 -16.88 0.22
C PRO A 122 -3.89 -16.25 -0.07
N CYS A 123 -3.12 -15.97 0.98
CA CYS A 123 -1.79 -15.33 0.87
C CYS A 123 -0.78 -16.13 0.04
N THR A 124 -1.06 -17.41 -0.23
CA THR A 124 -0.22 -18.34 -1.00
C THR A 124 -0.37 -18.17 -2.51
N GLU A 125 -1.40 -17.47 -2.99
CA GLU A 125 -1.60 -17.19 -4.41
C GLU A 125 -0.44 -16.41 -5.02
N LYS A 126 -0.27 -16.55 -6.33
CA LYS A 126 0.85 -16.00 -7.08
C LYS A 126 0.38 -14.81 -7.90
N ARG A 127 0.82 -13.60 -7.52
CA ARG A 127 0.34 -12.35 -8.12
C ARG A 127 1.47 -11.34 -8.27
N ASN A 128 1.37 -10.51 -9.30
CA ASN A 128 2.17 -9.29 -9.36
C ASN A 128 1.91 -8.45 -8.10
N PHE A 129 2.79 -7.52 -7.80
CA PHE A 129 2.69 -6.79 -6.53
C PHE A 129 3.17 -5.36 -6.70
N MET A 130 2.65 -4.48 -5.86
CA MET A 130 3.06 -3.09 -5.86
C MET A 130 3.91 -2.79 -4.63
N CYS A 131 5.04 -2.11 -4.87
CA CYS A 131 5.88 -1.56 -3.81
C CYS A 131 5.73 -0.04 -3.76
N TYR A 132 5.90 0.54 -2.57
CA TYR A 132 6.11 1.98 -2.44
C TYR A 132 7.51 2.28 -1.90
N LYS A 133 8.03 3.44 -2.26
CA LYS A 133 9.26 4.01 -1.68
C LYS A 133 8.95 5.36 -1.08
N GLN A 134 9.28 5.51 0.20
CA GLN A 134 9.22 6.76 0.93
C GLN A 134 10.43 7.63 0.51
N GLY A 135 10.18 8.87 0.09
CA GLY A 135 11.23 9.87 -0.07
C GLY A 135 12.00 10.09 1.23
N LYS A 136 13.31 10.35 1.11
CA LYS A 136 14.13 10.86 2.22
C LYS A 136 14.30 12.37 2.05
N TYR A 137 14.34 13.07 3.17
CA TYR A 137 14.76 14.46 3.27
C TYR A 137 16.25 14.61 3.02
#